data_AF-X1TDM1-F1
#
_entry.id   AF-X1TDM1-F1
#
_cell.length_a   1.000
_cell.length_b   1.000
_cell.length_c   1.000
_cell.angle_alpha   90.00
_cell.angle_beta   90.00
_cell.angle_gamma   90.00
#
_symmetry.space_group_name_H-M   'P 1'
#
loop_
_entity.id
_entity.type
_entity.pdbx_description
1 polymer ?
#
loop_
_entity_poly.entity_id
_entity_poly.type
_entity_poly.pdbx_seq_one_letter_code
_entity_poly.pdbx_strand_id
1 'polypeptide(L)'
;TIGNRLIEEGKPFIGKDTVLALDLSDISKEYSEKQEGLAPVRDGSTGKIKDGWPILAVVGADVRGDKVIPLYRKLYTKRGFGFKSENLEILGAIDDIIKVIGKKGVWALDRGGDRWKLFVPILERKLKFVVRMMSLRDMIDAEKRVRNIAAIARGTRCS
;
A
#
# COMPACT_ATOMS: atom_id res chain seq x y z
N THR A 1 18.19 -6.22 -9.00
CA THR A 1 17.58 -4.93 -9.40
C THR A 1 17.80 -3.89 -8.32
N ILE A 2 17.82 -2.60 -8.67
CA ILE A 2 18.01 -1.49 -7.73
C ILE A 2 17.04 -1.57 -6.52
N GLY A 3 15.81 -2.05 -6.74
CA GLY A 3 14.82 -2.24 -5.67
C GLY A 3 15.26 -3.20 -4.55
N ASN A 4 15.94 -4.31 -4.88
CA ASN A 4 16.36 -5.28 -3.85
C ASN A 4 17.45 -4.73 -2.93
N ARG A 5 18.34 -3.90 -3.48
CA ARG A 5 19.43 -3.29 -2.70
C ARG A 5 18.88 -2.38 -1.61
N LEU A 6 17.83 -1.62 -1.92
CA LEU A 6 17.16 -0.73 -0.98
C LEU A 6 16.57 -1.50 0.22
N ILE A 7 15.90 -2.62 -0.05
CA ILE A 7 15.32 -3.46 1.01
C ILE A 7 16.43 -4.04 1.92
N GLU A 8 17.54 -4.51 1.33
CA GLU A 8 18.67 -5.06 2.10
C GLU A 8 19.36 -4.00 2.96
N GLU A 9 19.54 -2.78 2.45
CA GLU A 9 20.12 -1.66 3.22
C GLU A 9 19.16 -1.18 4.33
N GLY A 10 17.84 -1.24 4.11
CA GLY A 10 16.82 -0.86 5.09
C GLY A 10 16.56 -1.93 6.17
N LYS A 11 16.75 -3.22 5.84
CA LYS A 11 16.46 -4.38 6.71
C LYS A 11 16.98 -4.28 8.15
N PRO A 12 18.21 -3.78 8.43
CA PRO A 12 18.73 -3.68 9.80
C PRO A 12 17.87 -2.78 10.71
N PHE A 13 17.12 -1.84 10.12
CA PHE A 13 16.29 -0.89 10.85
C PHE A 13 14.83 -1.37 11.02
N ILE A 14 14.48 -2.54 10.48
CA ILE A 14 13.11 -3.06 10.55
C ILE A 14 12.95 -4.05 11.71
N GLY A 15 12.19 -3.61 12.71
CA GLY A 15 11.77 -4.37 13.89
C GLY A 15 10.37 -4.97 13.74
N LYS A 16 9.90 -5.63 14.81
CA LYS A 16 8.56 -6.27 14.83
C LYS A 16 7.41 -5.27 14.78
N ASP A 17 7.61 -4.08 15.33
CA ASP A 17 6.58 -3.06 15.49
C ASP A 17 6.82 -1.84 14.58
N THR A 18 7.84 -1.88 13.73
CA THR A 18 8.08 -0.85 12.70
C THR A 18 6.86 -0.75 11.78
N VAL A 19 6.34 0.46 11.59
CA VAL A 19 5.22 0.68 10.67
C VAL A 19 5.76 0.64 9.24
N LEU A 20 5.17 -0.19 8.39
CA LEU A 20 5.48 -0.26 6.97
C LEU A 20 4.36 0.44 6.21
N ALA A 21 4.51 1.73 5.95
CA ALA A 21 3.54 2.52 5.21
C ALA A 21 3.66 2.19 3.73
N LEU A 22 2.61 1.59 3.17
CA LEU A 22 2.46 1.34 1.74
C LEU A 22 1.57 2.42 1.15
N ASP A 23 2.11 3.15 0.18
CA ASP A 23 1.41 4.26 -0.46
C ASP A 23 1.47 4.19 -1.98
N LEU A 24 0.38 4.63 -2.60
CA LEU A 24 0.25 4.78 -4.04
C LEU A 24 0.24 6.27 -4.38
N SER A 25 1.09 6.65 -5.31
CA SER A 25 1.19 8.02 -5.81
C SER A 25 1.23 8.01 -7.34
N ASP A 26 1.40 9.18 -7.94
CA ASP A 26 1.48 9.35 -9.38
C ASP A 26 2.49 10.43 -9.76
N ILE A 27 3.12 10.26 -10.92
CA ILE A 27 3.80 11.33 -11.64
C ILE A 27 2.90 11.70 -12.80
N SER A 28 2.33 12.90 -12.77
CA SER A 28 1.58 13.47 -13.88
C SER A 28 2.49 14.27 -14.82
N LYS A 29 2.25 14.14 -16.13
CA LYS A 29 2.97 14.84 -17.21
C LYS A 29 1.97 15.46 -18.17
N GLU A 30 1.39 16.58 -17.76
CA GLU A 30 0.30 17.26 -18.46
C GLU A 30 0.62 17.69 -19.90
N TYR A 31 1.90 17.95 -20.22
CA TYR A 31 2.32 18.41 -21.54
C TYR A 31 3.09 17.36 -22.36
N SER A 32 3.17 16.11 -21.90
CA SER A 32 3.92 15.07 -22.59
C SER A 32 2.99 14.17 -23.38
N GLU A 33 3.26 13.96 -24.67
CA GLU A 33 2.38 13.16 -25.54
C GLU A 33 2.99 11.82 -26.01
N LYS A 34 4.32 11.69 -26.03
CA LYS A 34 5.02 10.59 -26.73
C LYS A 34 6.03 9.82 -25.88
N GLN A 35 5.86 9.81 -24.55
CA GLN A 35 6.74 9.04 -23.66
C GLN A 35 6.27 7.59 -23.53
N GLU A 36 7.22 6.66 -23.51
CA GLU A 36 6.93 5.23 -23.43
C GLU A 36 6.24 4.87 -22.11
N GLY A 37 5.18 4.06 -22.20
CA GLY A 37 4.41 3.66 -21.03
C GLY A 37 3.58 4.79 -20.40
N LEU A 38 3.43 5.94 -21.05
CA LEU A 38 2.53 6.99 -20.58
C LEU A 38 1.08 6.47 -20.57
N ALA A 39 0.39 6.61 -19.44
CA ALA A 39 -0.97 6.10 -19.26
C ALA A 39 -1.83 7.03 -18.38
N PRO A 40 -3.18 6.94 -18.50
CA PRO A 40 -4.07 7.69 -17.63
C PRO A 40 -3.89 7.32 -16.14
N VAL A 41 -3.56 8.33 -15.34
CA VAL A 41 -3.47 8.29 -13.87
C VAL A 41 -4.43 9.30 -13.27
N ARG A 42 -4.94 8.98 -12.08
CA ARG A 42 -5.75 9.93 -11.33
C ARG A 42 -4.79 10.73 -10.46
N ASP A 43 -4.64 12.01 -10.79
CA ASP A 43 -3.83 12.95 -10.02
C ASP A 43 -4.38 13.02 -8.59
N GLY A 44 -3.60 12.54 -7.62
CA GLY A 44 -3.99 12.51 -6.21
C GLY A 44 -4.23 13.91 -5.61
N SER A 45 -3.67 14.95 -6.22
CA SER A 45 -3.76 16.34 -5.75
C SER A 45 -5.02 17.03 -6.28
N THR A 46 -5.32 16.88 -7.58
CA THR A 46 -6.47 17.58 -8.20
C THR A 46 -7.69 16.69 -8.40
N GLY A 47 -7.54 15.37 -8.24
CA GLY A 47 -8.58 14.37 -8.51
C GLY A 47 -8.90 14.17 -9.99
N LYS A 48 -8.21 14.89 -10.90
CA LYS A 48 -8.42 14.83 -12.35
C LYS A 48 -7.66 13.65 -12.96
N ILE A 49 -8.08 13.21 -14.13
CA ILE A 49 -7.32 12.23 -14.91
C ILE A 49 -6.29 13.00 -15.74
N LYS A 50 -5.01 12.64 -15.58
CA LYS A 50 -3.89 13.16 -16.37
C LYS A 50 -3.05 11.99 -16.87
N ASP A 51 -2.25 12.23 -17.90
CA ASP A 51 -1.30 11.22 -18.37
C ASP A 51 -0.05 11.20 -17.49
N GLY A 52 0.47 9.99 -17.23
CA GLY A 52 1.56 9.81 -16.29
C GLY A 52 1.89 8.35 -15.98
N TRP A 53 2.49 8.14 -14.80
CA TRP A 53 2.80 6.82 -14.25
C TRP A 53 2.43 6.73 -12.78
N PRO A 54 1.80 5.63 -12.37
CA PRO A 54 1.69 5.31 -10.95
C PRO A 54 3.04 5.02 -10.30
N ILE A 55 3.17 5.41 -9.04
CA ILE A 55 4.25 5.03 -8.14
C ILE A 55 3.67 4.17 -7.03
N LEU A 56 4.34 3.06 -6.74
CA LEU A 56 4.16 2.29 -5.51
C LEU A 56 5.40 2.46 -4.63
N ALA A 57 5.20 2.89 -3.39
CA ALA A 57 6.28 3.04 -2.42
C ALA A 57 5.96 2.32 -1.10
N VAL A 58 7.00 1.81 -0.45
CA VAL A 58 6.92 1.31 0.92
C VAL A 58 8.04 1.93 1.73
N VAL A 59 7.67 2.56 2.85
CA VAL A 59 8.60 3.18 3.79
C VAL A 59 8.37 2.63 5.20
N GLY A 60 9.45 2.28 5.87
CA GLY A 60 9.47 1.96 7.29
C GLY A 60 9.52 3.23 8.13
N ALA A 61 8.69 3.32 9.15
CA ALA A 61 8.78 4.32 10.21
C ALA A 61 8.91 3.58 11.54
N ASP A 62 10.05 3.76 12.20
CA ASP A 62 10.23 3.22 13.55
C ASP A 62 9.32 4.00 14.51
N VAL A 63 8.48 3.28 15.27
CA VAL A 63 7.55 3.87 16.24
C VAL A 63 8.29 4.62 17.36
N ARG A 64 9.57 4.28 17.59
CA ARG A 64 10.41 4.88 18.63
C ARG A 64 11.58 5.70 18.10
N GLY A 65 11.76 5.74 16.78
CA GLY A 65 12.87 6.41 16.12
C GLY A 65 12.44 7.63 15.31
N ASP A 66 13.41 8.40 14.85
CA ASP A 66 13.24 9.58 13.99
C ASP A 66 13.53 9.28 12.50
N LYS A 67 13.79 8.01 12.16
CA LYS A 67 14.23 7.60 10.83
C LYS A 67 13.09 7.10 9.96
N VAL A 68 12.99 7.68 8.77
CA VAL A 68 12.21 7.13 7.65
C VAL A 68 13.12 6.22 6.84
N ILE A 69 12.74 4.94 6.71
CA ILE A 69 13.55 3.89 6.08
C ILE A 69 12.89 3.52 4.75
N PRO A 70 13.40 4.01 3.60
CA PRO A 70 12.85 3.61 2.31
C PRO A 70 13.14 2.12 2.07
N LEU A 71 12.11 1.35 1.73
CA LEU A 71 12.24 -0.09 1.45
C LEU A 71 11.99 -0.40 -0.02
N TYR A 72 10.97 0.23 -0.60
CA TYR A 72 10.55 -0.09 -1.97
C TYR A 72 10.07 1.16 -2.68
N ARG A 73 10.41 1.27 -3.95
CA ARG A 73 9.81 2.25 -4.85
C ARG A 73 9.82 1.70 -6.28
N LYS A 74 8.66 1.65 -6.90
CA LYS A 74 8.48 1.20 -8.28
C LYS A 74 7.60 2.17 -9.04
N LEU A 75 8.13 2.63 -10.17
CA LEU A 75 7.32 3.23 -11.22
C LEU A 75 6.78 2.09 -12.09
N TYR A 76 5.48 2.06 -12.33
CA TYR A 76 4.88 1.10 -13.26
C TYR A 76 3.98 1.84 -14.24
N THR A 77 3.55 1.14 -15.30
CA THR A 77 2.61 1.68 -16.28
C THR A 77 1.42 0.75 -16.42
N LYS A 78 0.25 1.34 -16.68
CA LYS A 78 -0.97 0.60 -17.02
C LYS A 78 -1.00 0.21 -18.51
N ARG A 79 -0.08 0.74 -19.33
CA ARG A 79 -0.03 0.53 -20.78
C ARG A 79 1.25 -0.21 -21.16
N GLY A 80 1.10 -1.48 -21.57
CA GLY A 80 2.21 -2.34 -21.97
C GLY A 80 2.93 -3.02 -20.80
N PHE A 81 4.08 -3.64 -21.10
CA PHE A 81 5.01 -4.23 -20.11
C PHE A 81 4.46 -5.32 -19.18
N GLY A 82 3.40 -6.03 -19.60
CA GLY A 82 2.84 -7.13 -18.82
C GLY A 82 2.12 -6.70 -17.54
N PHE A 83 1.75 -5.42 -17.42
CA PHE A 83 0.89 -4.95 -16.33
C PHE A 83 -0.44 -5.70 -16.34
N LYS A 84 -0.83 -6.23 -15.18
CA LYS A 84 -2.08 -6.99 -15.00
C LYS A 84 -3.08 -6.23 -14.14
N SER A 85 -2.64 -5.76 -12.97
CA SER A 85 -3.46 -4.93 -12.09
C SER A 85 -2.62 -4.27 -11.00
N GLU A 86 -3.10 -3.15 -10.48
CA GLU A 86 -2.49 -2.47 -9.33
C GLU A 86 -2.44 -3.38 -8.09
N ASN A 87 -3.43 -4.24 -7.88
CA ASN A 87 -3.39 -5.19 -6.76
C ASN A 87 -2.20 -6.15 -6.88
N LEU A 88 -1.85 -6.58 -8.09
CA LEU A 88 -0.69 -7.45 -8.30
C LEU A 88 0.64 -6.71 -8.13
N GLU A 89 0.69 -5.41 -8.47
CA GLU A 89 1.85 -4.56 -8.17
C GLU A 89 2.07 -4.43 -6.66
N ILE A 90 0.99 -4.16 -5.91
CA ILE A 90 1.00 -4.09 -4.44
C ILE A 90 1.47 -5.41 -3.82
N LEU A 91 0.84 -6.53 -4.22
CA LEU A 91 1.19 -7.85 -3.69
C LEU A 91 2.63 -8.26 -4.06
N GLY A 92 3.08 -7.91 -5.27
CA GLY A 92 4.47 -8.13 -5.69
C GLY A 92 5.47 -7.37 -4.82
N ALA A 93 5.20 -6.10 -4.48
CA ALA A 93 6.04 -5.34 -3.57
C ALA A 93 6.07 -5.93 -2.17
N ILE A 94 4.91 -6.36 -1.64
CA ILE A 94 4.83 -7.08 -0.36
C ILE A 94 5.70 -8.34 -0.42
N ASP A 95 5.54 -9.16 -1.47
CA ASP A 95 6.27 -10.41 -1.63
C ASP A 95 7.79 -10.19 -1.72
N ASP A 96 8.24 -9.16 -2.42
CA ASP A 96 9.67 -8.83 -2.51
C ASP A 96 10.24 -8.35 -1.17
N ILE A 97 9.49 -7.56 -0.40
CA ILE A 97 9.92 -7.09 0.91
C ILE A 97 9.97 -8.25 1.92
N ILE A 98 8.92 -9.07 2.01
CA ILE A 98 8.85 -10.14 3.03
C ILE A 98 9.87 -11.26 2.77
N LYS A 99 10.34 -11.45 1.51
CA LYS A 99 11.47 -12.35 1.22
C LYS A 99 12.75 -11.94 1.98
N VAL A 100 12.94 -10.64 2.22
CA VAL A 100 14.16 -10.08 2.82
C VAL A 100 14.01 -9.86 4.33
N ILE A 101 12.90 -9.25 4.76
CA ILE A 101 12.68 -8.88 6.17
C ILE A 101 11.83 -9.90 6.94
N GLY A 102 11.27 -10.90 6.26
CA GLY A 102 10.31 -11.84 6.83
C GLY A 102 8.96 -11.18 7.12
N LYS A 103 8.35 -11.54 8.25
CA LYS A 103 7.05 -11.02 8.70
C LYS A 103 7.16 -9.88 9.71
N LYS A 104 8.31 -9.18 9.71
CA LYS A 104 8.55 -8.05 10.59
C LYS A 104 7.71 -6.85 10.16
N GLY A 105 7.43 -5.97 11.11
CA GLY A 105 6.67 -4.75 10.92
C GLY A 105 5.16 -4.96 10.85
N VAL A 106 4.46 -3.82 10.81
CA VAL A 106 3.01 -3.72 10.68
C VAL A 106 2.69 -2.90 9.44
N TRP A 107 2.03 -3.52 8.47
CA TRP A 107 1.68 -2.86 7.21
C TRP A 107 0.57 -1.84 7.43
N ALA A 108 0.84 -0.57 7.17
CA ALA A 108 -0.16 0.47 7.19
C ALA A 108 -0.61 0.77 5.76
N LEU A 109 -1.89 0.58 5.48
CA LEU A 109 -2.52 0.86 4.20
C LEU A 109 -3.58 1.96 4.37
N ASP A 110 -3.66 2.86 3.40
CA ASP A 110 -4.65 3.92 3.38
C ASP A 110 -6.04 3.40 2.91
N ARG A 111 -6.95 4.31 2.55
CA ARG A 111 -8.29 3.94 2.01
C ARG A 111 -8.20 3.22 0.68
N GLY A 112 -7.19 3.52 -0.14
CA GLY A 112 -6.92 2.80 -1.37
C GLY A 112 -6.67 1.32 -1.15
N GLY A 113 -6.13 0.93 0.01
CA GLY A 113 -5.90 -0.46 0.42
C GLY A 113 -7.14 -1.23 0.88
N ASP A 114 -8.30 -0.57 1.02
CA ASP A 114 -9.53 -1.22 1.48
C ASP A 114 -10.15 -2.13 0.41
N ARG A 115 -9.52 -3.28 0.15
CA ARG A 115 -9.86 -4.21 -0.95
C ARG A 115 -9.75 -5.65 -0.46
N TRP A 116 -10.80 -6.45 -0.70
CA TRP A 116 -10.78 -7.90 -0.37
C TRP A 116 -9.62 -8.64 -1.07
N LYS A 117 -9.29 -8.23 -2.30
CA LYS A 117 -8.17 -8.75 -3.10
C LYS A 117 -6.79 -8.49 -2.47
N LEU A 118 -6.70 -7.60 -1.49
CA LEU A 118 -5.48 -7.36 -0.71
C LEU A 118 -5.57 -8.04 0.66
N PHE A 119 -6.74 -7.97 1.32
CA PHE A 119 -6.92 -8.55 2.64
C PHE A 119 -6.69 -10.06 2.67
N VAL A 120 -7.31 -10.81 1.76
CA VAL A 120 -7.19 -12.27 1.74
C VAL A 120 -5.72 -12.69 1.59
N PRO A 121 -4.97 -12.21 0.58
CA PRO A 121 -3.54 -12.53 0.46
C PRO A 121 -2.66 -12.10 1.64
N ILE A 122 -2.94 -10.95 2.27
CA ILE A 122 -2.17 -10.45 3.44
C ILE A 122 -2.44 -11.34 4.67
N LEU A 123 -3.70 -11.74 4.88
CA LEU A 123 -4.11 -12.64 5.96
C LEU A 123 -3.52 -14.04 5.78
N GLU A 124 -3.55 -14.59 4.56
CA GLU A 124 -2.93 -15.89 4.25
C GLU A 124 -1.43 -15.91 4.53
N ARG A 125 -0.73 -14.80 4.27
CA ARG A 125 0.69 -14.61 4.61
C ARG A 125 0.93 -14.46 6.11
N LYS A 126 -0.13 -14.29 6.92
CA LYS A 126 -0.08 -14.03 8.37
C LYS A 126 0.73 -12.76 8.70
N LEU A 127 0.56 -11.71 7.90
CA LEU A 127 1.20 -10.42 8.14
C LEU A 127 0.33 -9.57 9.08
N LYS A 128 0.97 -8.76 9.92
CA LYS A 128 0.28 -7.75 10.72
C LYS A 128 -0.02 -6.55 9.83
N PHE A 129 -1.25 -6.05 9.86
CA PHE A 129 -1.61 -4.87 9.08
C PHE A 129 -2.68 -4.04 9.79
N VAL A 130 -2.71 -2.76 9.43
CA VAL A 130 -3.77 -1.80 9.73
C VAL A 130 -4.17 -1.18 8.40
N VAL A 131 -5.48 -1.09 8.16
CA VAL A 131 -6.02 -0.45 6.97
C VAL A 131 -7.01 0.62 7.39
N ARG A 132 -6.89 1.79 6.78
CA ARG A 132 -7.92 2.84 6.92
C ARG A 132 -9.13 2.46 6.07
N MET A 133 -10.11 1.79 6.66
CA MET A 133 -11.31 1.34 5.95
C MET A 133 -12.17 2.50 5.41
N MET A 134 -12.87 2.24 4.30
CA MET A 134 -13.97 3.06 3.82
C MET A 134 -15.26 2.71 4.57
N SER A 135 -16.23 3.64 4.62
CA SER A 135 -17.53 3.44 5.29
C SER A 135 -18.51 2.52 4.53
N LEU A 136 -18.03 1.75 3.56
CA LEU A 136 -18.86 1.01 2.60
C LEU A 136 -18.98 -0.49 2.92
N ARG A 137 -18.42 -0.95 4.04
CA ARG A 137 -18.45 -2.36 4.44
C ARG A 137 -19.36 -2.59 5.62
N ASP A 138 -20.03 -3.73 5.57
CA ASP A 138 -20.68 -4.33 6.74
C ASP A 138 -19.75 -5.36 7.37
N MET A 139 -19.76 -5.37 8.70
CA MET A 139 -18.96 -6.27 9.53
C MET A 139 -19.91 -7.17 10.33
N ILE A 140 -19.46 -8.40 10.57
CA ILE A 140 -20.13 -9.35 11.45
C ILE A 140 -19.39 -9.31 12.78
N ASP A 141 -20.09 -8.98 13.86
CA ASP A 141 -19.51 -8.99 15.20
C ASP A 141 -19.52 -10.39 15.84
N ALA A 142 -18.99 -10.49 17.07
CA ALA A 142 -18.93 -11.75 17.82
C ALA A 142 -20.33 -12.33 18.10
N GLU A 143 -21.36 -11.48 18.16
CA GLU A 143 -22.76 -11.87 18.35
C GLU A 143 -23.48 -12.17 17.01
N LYS A 144 -22.74 -12.26 15.89
CA LYS A 144 -23.23 -12.51 14.54
C LYS A 144 -24.16 -11.42 13.98
N ARG A 145 -24.12 -10.20 14.54
CA ARG A 145 -24.89 -9.07 14.02
C ARG A 145 -24.13 -8.40 12.90
N VAL A 146 -24.85 -8.09 11.82
CA VAL A 146 -24.33 -7.32 10.69
C VAL A 146 -24.48 -5.85 11.00
N ARG A 147 -23.36 -5.11 11.02
CA ARG A 147 -23.35 -3.67 11.25
C ARG A 147 -22.35 -2.99 10.32
N ASN A 148 -22.73 -1.85 9.75
CA ASN A 148 -21.82 -1.06 8.93
C ASN A 148 -20.61 -0.60 9.76
N ILE A 149 -19.41 -0.64 9.16
CA ILE A 149 -18.15 -0.27 9.81
C ILE A 149 -18.18 1.16 10.38
N ALA A 150 -18.86 2.11 9.72
CA ALA A 150 -18.97 3.48 10.22
C ALA A 150 -19.87 3.57 11.46
N ALA A 151 -20.92 2.73 11.54
CA ALA A 151 -21.77 2.65 12.72
C ALA A 151 -21.00 2.07 13.92
N ILE A 152 -20.18 1.04 13.67
CA ILE A 152 -19.28 0.47 14.68
C ILE A 152 -18.31 1.55 15.16
N ALA A 153 -17.58 2.20 14.25
CA ALA A 153 -16.59 3.22 14.57
C ALA A 153 -17.16 4.38 15.40
N ARG A 154 -18.39 4.84 15.13
CA ARG A 154 -19.06 5.87 15.94
C ARG A 154 -19.44 5.38 17.35
N GLY A 155 -19.72 4.09 17.50
CA GLY A 155 -20.05 3.47 18.78
C GLY A 155 -18.82 3.13 19.62
N THR A 156 -17.64 3.06 19.01
CA THR A 156 -16.37 2.82 19.73
C THR A 156 -15.83 4.15 20.24
N ARG A 157 -15.65 4.28 21.56
CA ARG A 157 -14.85 5.38 22.11
C ARG A 157 -13.38 5.09 21.78
N CYS A 158 -12.71 6.02 21.11
CA CYS A 158 -11.25 6.04 21.11
C CYS A 158 -10.83 6.41 22.54
N SER A 159 -10.33 5.42 23.28
CA SER A 159 -9.66 5.59 24.57
C SER A 159 -8.33 6.29 24.40
#